data_AF-A0AA43ZU94-F1
#
_entry.id   AF-A0AA43ZU94-F1
#
_cell.length_a   1.000
_cell.length_b   1.000
_cell.length_c   1.000
_cell.angle_alpha   90.00
_cell.angle_beta   90.00
_cell.angle_gamma   90.00
#
_symmetry.space_group_name_H-M   'P 1'
#
loop_
_entity.id
_entity.type
_entity.pdbx_description
1 polymer ?
#
loop_
_entity_poly.entity_id
_entity_poly.type
_entity_poly.pdbx_seq_one_letter_code
_entity_poly.pdbx_strand_id
1 'polypeptide(L)' 'MIIALVGKGGVGKSTISSQLIRALSKRDVTLAVDADPNSNLCDKLGMEVTGTIGGLRNEIVAHPDMVP' A
#
# COMPACT_ATOMS: atom_id res chain seq x y z
N MET A 1 -15.84 1.40 5.04
CA MET A 1 -15.18 1.61 6.35
C MET A 1 -13.77 2.11 6.09
N ILE A 2 -13.28 3.10 6.85
CA ILE A 2 -11.92 3.65 6.72
C ILE A 2 -11.21 3.48 8.06
N ILE A 3 -9.98 2.95 8.04
CA ILE A 3 -9.15 2.73 9.23
C ILE A 3 -7.77 3.35 8.98
N ALA A 4 -7.30 4.19 9.91
CA ALA A 4 -5.98 4.78 9.87
C ALA A 4 -5.16 4.31 11.08
N LEU A 5 -3.95 3.81 10.82
CA LEU A 5 -3.02 3.34 11.86
C LEU A 5 -1.89 4.35 12.04
N VAL A 6 -1.88 5.04 13.18
CA VAL A 6 -0.92 6.11 13.52
C VAL A 6 -0.06 5.74 14.73
N GLY A 7 1.13 6.33 14.83
CA GLY A 7 2.06 6.07 15.94
C GLY A 7 3.52 6.31 15.55
N LYS A 8 4.40 6.37 16.56
CA LYS A 8 5.85 6.63 16.39
C LYS A 8 6.53 5.62 15.45
N GLY A 9 7.67 5.98 14.86
CA GLY A 9 8.50 5.04 14.10
C GLY A 9 8.89 3.82 14.94
N GLY A 10 8.83 2.63 14.34
CA GLY A 10 9.25 1.38 15.00
C GLY A 10 8.25 0.72 15.96
N VAL A 11 7.08 1.30 16.22
CA VAL A 11 6.08 0.72 17.16
C VAL A 11 5.29 -0.48 16.61
N GLY A 12 5.69 -1.00 15.43
CA GLY A 12 5.05 -2.19 14.84
C GLY A 12 3.78 -1.94 14.03
N LYS A 13 3.48 -0.69 13.63
CA LYS A 13 2.27 -0.34 12.85
C LYS A 13 2.08 -1.23 11.63
N SER A 14 3.05 -1.32 10.74
CA SER A 14 2.94 -2.12 9.51
C SER A 14 2.74 -3.61 9.79
N THR A 15 3.24 -4.12 10.94
CA THR A 15 3.03 -5.50 11.38
C THR A 15 1.57 -5.74 11.79
N ILE A 16 0.97 -4.79 12.50
CA ILE A 16 -0.45 -4.87 12.85
C ILE A 16 -1.32 -4.65 11.60
N SER A 17 -0.94 -3.69 10.73
CA SER A 17 -1.62 -3.42 9.46
C SER A 17 -1.75 -4.69 8.62
N SER A 18 -0.66 -5.45 8.45
CA SER A 18 -0.68 -6.65 7.61
C SER A 18 -1.67 -7.71 8.14
N GLN A 19 -1.72 -7.93 9.46
CA GLN A 19 -2.65 -8.88 10.05
C GLN A 19 -4.11 -8.39 9.97
N LEU A 20 -4.34 -7.10 10.15
CA LEU A 20 -5.67 -6.50 9.99
C LEU A 20 -6.17 -6.65 8.55
N ILE A 21 -5.33 -6.32 7.57
CA ILE A 21 -5.65 -6.45 6.15
C ILE A 21 -6.00 -7.90 5.82
N ARG A 22 -5.21 -8.88 6.28
CA ARG A 22 -5.48 -10.32 6.08
C ARG A 22 -6.79 -10.79 6.70
N ALA A 23 -7.24 -10.18 7.79
CA ALA A 23 -8.51 -10.51 8.43
C ALA A 23 -9.69 -9.88 7.70
N LEU A 24 -9.57 -8.61 7.30
CA LEU A 24 -10.62 -7.87 6.59
C LEU A 24 -10.82 -8.39 5.16
N SER A 25 -9.73 -8.72 4.45
CA SER A 25 -9.79 -9.21 3.07
C SER A 25 -10.48 -10.56 2.91
N LYS A 26 -10.66 -11.33 4.00
CA LYS A 26 -11.44 -12.57 3.99
C LYS A 26 -12.96 -12.34 4.00
N ARG A 27 -13.41 -11.13 4.31
CA ARG A 27 -14.83 -10.78 4.46
C ARG A 27 -15.28 -9.80 3.38
N ASP A 28 -14.46 -8.79 3.12
CA ASP A 28 -14.81 -7.68 2.23
C ASP A 28 -13.62 -7.28 1.34
N VAL A 29 -13.93 -6.63 0.22
CA VAL A 29 -12.91 -6.00 -0.64
C VAL A 29 -12.16 -4.95 0.17
N THR A 30 -10.85 -5.13 0.31
CA THR A 30 -9.99 -4.31 1.17
C THR A 30 -8.93 -3.61 0.34
N LEU A 31 -8.94 -2.27 0.36
CA LEU A 31 -7.87 -1.44 -0.20
C LEU A 31 -6.88 -1.09 0.93
N ALA A 32 -5.64 -1.54 0.78
CA ALA A 32 -4.54 -1.20 1.68
C ALA A 32 -3.69 -0.09 1.06
N VAL A 33 -3.40 0.97 1.84
CA VAL A 33 -2.53 2.08 1.43
C VAL A 33 -1.40 2.19 2.43
N ASP A 34 -0.16 1.99 1.98
CA ASP A 34 1.04 2.26 2.78
C ASP A 34 1.46 3.72 2.58
N ALA A 35 1.41 4.51 3.65
CA ALA A 35 1.86 5.90 3.66
C ALA A 35 3.28 6.05 4.23
N ASP A 36 3.98 4.94 4.52
CA ASP A 36 5.36 4.93 4.99
C ASP A 36 6.33 5.00 3.78
N PRO A 37 7.30 5.94 3.74
CA PRO A 37 8.25 6.05 2.64
C PRO A 37 9.10 4.79 2.43
N ASN A 38 9.31 3.98 3.47
CA ASN A 38 10.12 2.76 3.38
C ASN A 38 9.32 1.53 2.87
N SER A 39 8.03 1.70 2.49
CA SER A 39 7.19 0.70 1.77
C SER A 39 7.30 -0.75 2.27
N ASN A 40 7.25 -0.97 3.58
CA ASN A 40 7.49 -2.30 4.16
C ASN A 40 6.21 -3.15 4.32
N LEU A 41 5.07 -2.69 3.81
CA LEU A 41 3.79 -3.39 3.97
C LEU A 41 3.63 -4.57 3.00
N CYS A 42 4.03 -4.40 1.73
CA CYS A 42 3.93 -5.46 0.71
C CYS A 42 4.71 -6.71 1.11
N ASP A 43 5.95 -6.53 1.57
CA ASP A 43 6.80 -7.62 2.07
C ASP A 43 6.14 -8.38 3.22
N LYS A 44 5.51 -7.66 4.17
CA LYS A 44 4.80 -8.27 5.31
C LYS A 44 3.52 -8.99 4.90
N LEU A 45 2.94 -8.62 3.76
CA LEU A 45 1.81 -9.33 3.16
C LEU A 45 2.25 -10.52 2.30
N GLY A 46 3.56 -10.66 2.03
CA GLY A 46 4.09 -11.68 1.12
C GLY A 46 3.72 -11.41 -0.33
N MET A 47 3.59 -10.13 -0.71
CA MET A 47 3.22 -9.72 -2.06
C MET A 47 4.44 -9.22 -2.83
N GLU A 48 4.55 -9.63 -4.09
CA GLU A 48 5.54 -9.10 -5.01
C GLU A 48 5.13 -7.72 -5.51
N VAL A 49 6.06 -6.76 -5.49
CA VAL A 49 5.82 -5.40 -5.97
C VAL A 49 6.02 -5.38 -7.49
N THR A 50 4.94 -5.26 -8.24
CA THR A 50 4.96 -5.27 -9.71
C THR A 50 5.10 -3.87 -10.33
N GLY A 51 4.98 -2.82 -9.52
CA GLY A 51 5.06 -1.44 -9.96
C GLY A 51 4.85 -0.47 -8.81
N THR A 52 5.14 0.81 -9.06
CA THR A 52 4.94 1.88 -8.06
C THR A 52 4.10 3.00 -8.67
N ILE A 53 3.36 3.73 -7.82
CA ILE A 53 2.65 4.94 -8.26
C ILE A 53 3.63 5.97 -8.82
N GLY A 54 4.85 6.03 -8.29
CA GLY A 54 5.92 6.90 -8.83
C GLY A 54 6.32 6.51 -10.26
N GLY A 55 6.43 5.21 -10.55
CA GLY A 55 6.68 4.70 -11.89
C GLY A 55 5.57 5.05 -12.86
N LEU A 56 4.31 4.78 -12.47
CA LEU A 56 3.13 5.14 -13.26
C LEU A 56 3.07 6.65 -13.56
N ARG A 57 3.38 7.50 -12.57
CA ARG A 57 3.45 8.95 -12.76
C ARG A 57 4.48 9.33 -13.83
N ASN A 58 5.65 8.70 -13.81
CA ASN A 58 6.71 9.00 -14.77
C ASN A 58 6.32 8.57 -16.19
N GLU A 59 5.66 7.41 -16.34
CA GLU A 59 5.14 6.94 -17.63
C GLU A 59 4.10 7.90 -18.21
N ILE A 60 3.16 8.36 -17.40
CA ILE A 60 2.13 9.34 -17.81
C ILE A 60 2.79 10.67 -18.23
N VAL A 61 3.81 11.13 -17.50
CA VAL A 61 4.53 12.37 -17.85
C VAL A 61 5.30 12.21 -19.17
N ALA A 62 5.85 11.03 -19.45
CA ALA A 62 6.57 10.74 -20.68
C ALA A 62 5.63 10.57 -21.89
N HIS A 63 4.40 10.09 -21.67
CA HIS A 63 3.39 9.85 -22.69
C HIS A 63 2.02 10.42 -22.26
N PRO A 64 1.85 11.75 -22.31
CA PRO A 64 0.64 12.41 -21.83
C PRO A 64 -0.63 12.02 -22.60
N ASP A 65 -0.45 11.56 -23.84
CA ASP A 65 -1.47 11.08 -24.76
C ASP A 65 -2.07 9.72 -24.38
N MET A 66 -1.45 8.97 -23.46
CA MET A 66 -1.97 7.68 -22.98
C MET A 66 -3.07 7.80 -21.92
N VAL A 67 -3.31 9.01 -21.40
CA VAL A 67 -4.37 9.25 -20.42
C VAL A 67 -5.57 9.89 -21.13
N PRO A 68 -6.78 9.31 -21.04
CA PRO A 68 -8.00 9.88 -21.64
C PRO A 68 -8.32 11.30 -21.16
#